data_AF-A0A4R2KEI2-F1
#
_entry.id   AF-A0A4R2KEI2-F1
#
_cell.length_a   1.000
_cell.length_b   1.000
_cell.length_c   1.000
_cell.angle_alpha   90.00
_cell.angle_beta   90.00
_cell.angle_gamma   90.00
#
_symmetry.space_group_name_H-M   'P 1'
#
loop_
_entity.id
_entity.type
_entity.pdbx_description
1 polymer ?
#
loop_
_entity_poly.entity_id
_entity_poly.type
_entity_poly.pdbx_seq_one_letter_code
_entity_poly.pdbx_strand_id
1 'polypeptide(L)'
;MKTGFSIASALALVLATQAHAEITQDCILEGTVNQTRAASGSEEVRLVFRTAERGEEAPCRMSRADRSRRIQFKVPSDNDIVDAPHGAKVKYRYTEDVEGKRQWRLIDRSDERRL
;
A
#
# COMPACT_ATOMS: atom_id res chain seq x y z
N MET A 1 -41.73 -51.00 -6.96
CA MET A 1 -41.24 -49.69 -7.49
C MET A 1 -42.34 -48.68 -7.17
N LYS A 2 -42.15 -47.57 -6.45
CA LYS A 2 -41.08 -46.56 -6.50
C LYS A 2 -41.12 -45.79 -5.17
N THR A 3 -39.99 -45.71 -4.47
CA THR A 3 -39.79 -44.89 -3.28
C THR A 3 -39.47 -43.45 -3.71
N GLY A 4 -40.23 -42.47 -3.19
CA GLY A 4 -40.00 -41.05 -3.44
C GLY A 4 -39.03 -40.48 -2.41
N PHE A 5 -37.82 -40.13 -2.85
CA PHE A 5 -36.85 -39.39 -2.03
C PHE A 5 -37.20 -37.90 -2.06
N SER A 6 -37.65 -37.35 -0.94
CA SER A 6 -37.76 -35.90 -0.74
C SER A 6 -36.38 -35.33 -0.46
N ILE A 7 -35.94 -34.39 -1.30
CA ILE A 7 -34.67 -33.68 -1.17
C ILE A 7 -34.93 -32.46 -0.27
N ALA A 8 -34.50 -32.52 0.98
CA ALA A 8 -34.50 -31.38 1.88
C ALA A 8 -33.27 -30.49 1.56
N SER A 9 -33.50 -29.34 0.95
CA SER A 9 -32.46 -28.33 0.71
C SER A 9 -32.05 -27.66 2.02
N ALA A 10 -30.82 -27.92 2.48
CA ALA A 10 -30.22 -27.21 3.60
C ALA A 10 -29.77 -25.81 3.16
N LEU A 11 -30.37 -24.76 3.72
CA LEU A 11 -29.88 -23.39 3.64
C LEU A 11 -28.64 -23.25 4.53
N ALA A 12 -27.45 -23.28 3.94
CA ALA A 12 -26.22 -22.90 4.62
C ALA A 12 -26.13 -21.36 4.67
N LEU A 13 -26.38 -20.77 5.85
CA LEU A 13 -26.01 -19.38 6.11
C LEU A 13 -24.48 -19.30 6.23
N VAL A 14 -23.83 -18.82 5.17
CA VAL A 14 -22.43 -18.41 5.22
C VAL A 14 -22.39 -17.04 5.91
N LEU A 15 -22.14 -17.03 7.22
CA LEU A 15 -21.74 -15.82 7.92
C LEU A 15 -20.32 -15.48 7.47
N ALA A 16 -20.19 -14.63 6.45
CA ALA A 16 -18.93 -14.02 6.10
C ALA A 16 -18.53 -13.06 7.23
N THR A 17 -17.82 -13.56 8.23
CA THR A 17 -17.08 -12.70 9.16
C THR A 17 -15.99 -12.02 8.34
N GLN A 18 -16.21 -10.76 7.98
CA GLN A 18 -15.17 -9.90 7.44
C GLN A 18 -14.14 -9.71 8.55
N ALA A 19 -13.12 -10.56 8.56
CA ALA A 19 -11.95 -10.36 9.41
C ALA A 19 -11.24 -9.09 8.89
N HIS A 20 -11.62 -7.94 9.44
CA HIS A 20 -10.80 -6.74 9.32
C HIS A 20 -9.55 -7.03 10.15
N ALA A 21 -8.44 -7.37 9.49
CA ALA A 21 -7.18 -7.60 10.17
C ALA A 21 -6.82 -6.32 10.95
N GLU A 22 -6.65 -6.45 12.26
CA GLU A 22 -6.33 -5.33 13.15
C GLU A 22 -5.03 -4.67 12.69
N ILE A 23 -5.06 -3.35 12.51
CA ILE A 23 -3.90 -2.56 12.09
C ILE A 23 -3.03 -2.30 13.32
N THR A 24 -1.76 -2.72 13.28
CA THR A 24 -0.81 -2.55 14.40
C THR A 24 0.10 -1.34 14.22
N GLN A 25 0.23 -0.87 12.98
CA GLN A 25 1.00 0.31 12.62
C GLN A 25 0.32 1.06 11.47
N ASP A 26 0.22 2.38 11.61
CA ASP A 26 -0.34 3.27 10.61
C ASP A 26 0.48 4.55 10.56
N CYS A 27 1.17 4.75 9.43
CA CYS A 27 2.09 5.85 9.22
C CYS A 27 1.70 6.65 7.98
N ILE A 28 1.72 7.97 8.12
CA ILE A 28 1.63 8.92 7.02
C ILE A 28 3.05 9.38 6.68
N LEU A 29 3.49 9.11 5.45
CA LEU A 29 4.89 9.25 5.03
C LEU A 29 4.99 10.27 3.92
N GLU A 30 5.90 11.23 4.06
CA GLU A 30 6.18 12.20 3.00
C GLU A 30 7.61 12.02 2.48
N GLY A 31 7.73 12.02 1.17
CA GLY A 31 8.97 11.69 0.48
C GLY A 31 9.14 12.44 -0.83
N THR A 32 10.16 12.04 -1.57
CA THR A 32 10.46 12.61 -2.87
C THR A 32 10.76 11.50 -3.87
N VAL A 33 10.23 11.66 -5.08
CA VAL A 33 10.47 10.77 -6.21
C VAL A 33 11.89 10.95 -6.73
N ASN A 34 12.62 9.85 -6.83
CA ASN A 34 13.91 9.79 -7.48
C ASN A 34 13.83 8.76 -8.62
N GLN A 35 13.61 9.25 -9.83
CA GLN A 35 13.70 8.45 -11.04
C GLN A 35 15.18 8.22 -11.39
N THR A 36 15.55 6.96 -11.55
CA THR A 36 16.86 6.57 -12.06
C THR A 36 16.69 5.62 -13.24
N ARG A 37 17.49 5.81 -14.30
CA ARG A 37 17.54 4.84 -15.39
C ARG A 37 18.37 3.64 -14.95
N ALA A 38 17.76 2.46 -14.96
CA ALA A 38 18.50 1.23 -14.74
C ALA A 38 19.41 0.93 -15.95
N ALA A 39 20.50 0.19 -15.72
CA ALA A 39 21.42 -0.22 -16.80
C ALA A 39 20.73 -1.03 -17.91
N SER A 40 19.60 -1.66 -17.60
CA SER A 40 18.72 -2.39 -18.53
C SER A 40 17.85 -1.49 -19.42
N GLY A 41 17.93 -0.17 -19.28
CA GLY A 41 17.09 0.78 -20.02
C GLY A 41 15.68 0.96 -19.48
N SER A 42 15.29 0.22 -18.43
CA SER A 42 14.02 0.42 -17.72
C SER A 42 14.12 1.58 -16.71
N GLU A 43 13.10 2.41 -16.65
CA GLU A 43 13.00 3.46 -15.64
C GLU A 43 12.61 2.85 -14.29
N GLU A 44 13.40 3.10 -13.24
CA GLU A 44 13.11 2.67 -11.87
C GLU A 44 12.76 3.88 -11.02
N VAL A 45 11.58 3.85 -10.41
CA VAL A 45 11.14 4.88 -9.47
C VAL A 45 11.53 4.48 -8.05
N ARG A 46 12.33 5.32 -7.41
CA ARG A 46 12.78 5.13 -6.04
C ARG A 46 12.24 6.23 -5.14
N LEU A 47 11.68 5.84 -4.00
CA LEU A 47 11.23 6.76 -2.95
C LEU A 47 12.13 6.68 -1.72
N VAL A 48 12.36 7.85 -1.12
CA VAL A 48 12.95 7.99 0.22
C VAL A 48 12.06 8.93 1.02
N PHE A 49 11.58 8.48 2.17
CA PHE A 49 10.72 9.27 3.04
C PHE A 49 11.54 10.08 4.02
N ARG A 50 11.16 11.35 4.21
CA ARG A 50 11.83 12.28 5.11
C ARG A 50 11.11 12.38 6.45
N THR A 51 9.79 12.26 6.43
CA THR A 51 8.92 12.33 7.60
C THR A 51 8.10 11.04 7.73
N ALA A 52 7.66 10.78 8.95
CA ALA A 52 6.72 9.72 9.28
C ALA A 52 5.85 10.22 10.44
N GLU A 53 4.57 10.43 10.16
CA GLU A 53 3.57 10.89 11.11
C GLU A 53 2.61 9.75 11.44
N ARG A 54 1.93 9.88 12.59
CA ARG A 54 0.92 8.91 13.01
C ARG A 54 -0.32 9.04 12.13
N GLY A 55 -0.86 7.90 11.67
CA GLY A 55 -2.18 7.82 11.07
C GLY A 55 -3.31 7.57 12.09
N GLU A 56 -4.53 7.41 11.58
CA GLU A 56 -5.75 7.33 12.38
C GLU A 56 -5.92 5.97 13.08
N GLU A 57 -5.48 4.88 12.45
CA GLU A 57 -5.86 3.52 12.88
C GLU A 57 -4.92 2.94 13.94
N ALA A 58 -3.65 3.37 13.98
CA ALA A 58 -2.65 2.81 14.88
C ALA A 58 -1.47 3.79 15.11
N PRO A 59 -0.67 3.62 16.17
CA PRO A 59 0.55 4.40 16.33
C PRO A 59 1.54 4.12 15.18
N CYS A 60 2.26 5.16 14.73
CA CYS A 60 3.40 4.98 13.84
C CYS A 60 4.68 4.72 14.66
N ARG A 61 5.31 3.55 14.45
CA ARG A 61 6.56 3.15 15.12
C ARG A 61 7.76 3.10 14.16
N MET A 62 7.61 3.69 12.99
CA MET A 62 8.63 3.74 11.94
C MET A 62 9.90 4.44 12.42
N SER A 63 11.03 3.73 12.41
CA SER A 63 12.31 4.33 12.80
C SER A 63 12.84 5.27 11.70
N ARG A 64 13.83 6.11 12.06
CA ARG A 64 14.56 6.92 11.08
C ARG A 64 15.26 6.06 10.03
N ALA A 65 15.78 4.90 10.42
CA ALA A 65 16.42 3.96 9.51
C ALA A 65 15.40 3.43 8.51
N ASP A 66 14.23 3.00 8.97
CA ASP A 66 13.17 2.42 8.14
C ASP A 66 12.63 3.41 7.12
N ARG A 67 12.33 4.66 7.51
CA ARG A 67 11.86 5.68 6.55
C ARG A 67 12.91 6.07 5.50
N SER A 68 14.19 5.92 5.85
CA SER A 68 15.30 6.19 4.93
C SER A 68 15.60 4.99 4.02
N ARG A 69 14.97 3.83 4.25
CA ARG A 69 15.11 2.68 3.34
C ARG A 69 14.50 3.05 1.99
N ARG A 70 15.27 2.75 0.94
CA ARG A 70 14.87 3.03 -0.44
C ARG A 70 13.78 2.05 -0.84
N ILE A 71 12.60 2.57 -1.16
CA ILE A 71 11.51 1.76 -1.71
C ILE A 71 11.56 1.86 -3.23
N GLN A 72 11.66 0.71 -3.89
CA GLN A 72 11.75 0.61 -5.35
C GLN A 72 10.41 0.08 -5.85
N PHE A 73 9.77 0.83 -6.73
CA PHE A 73 8.60 0.35 -7.47
C PHE A 73 9.12 -0.20 -8.80
N LYS A 74 8.95 -1.52 -8.98
CA LYS A 74 9.13 -2.15 -10.29
C LYS A 74 7.77 -2.12 -10.99
N VAL A 75 7.72 -1.61 -12.22
CA VAL A 75 6.49 -1.55 -13.01
C VAL A 75 5.93 -2.98 -13.23
N PRO A 76 4.61 -3.26 -13.11
CA PRO A 76 3.48 -2.37 -12.83
C PRO A 76 2.78 -2.72 -11.50
N SER A 77 2.79 -1.81 -10.54
CA SER A 77 1.71 -1.69 -9.56
C SER A 77 1.47 -0.20 -9.32
N ASP A 78 0.28 0.22 -9.73
CA ASP A 78 -0.31 1.57 -9.65
C ASP A 78 0.49 2.67 -10.37
N ASN A 79 0.12 2.89 -11.63
CA ASN A 79 0.75 3.80 -12.61
C ASN A 79 0.96 5.24 -12.09
N ASP A 80 0.23 5.66 -11.07
CA ASP A 80 0.27 7.04 -10.56
C ASP A 80 1.66 7.45 -10.04
N ILE A 81 2.47 6.54 -9.50
CA ILE A 81 3.81 6.94 -9.05
C ILE A 81 4.84 6.91 -10.19
N VAL A 82 4.59 6.12 -11.24
CA VAL A 82 5.54 5.93 -12.35
C VAL A 82 5.66 7.19 -13.19
N ASP A 83 4.54 7.87 -13.42
CA ASP A 83 4.49 9.11 -14.19
C ASP A 83 4.92 10.35 -13.38
N ALA A 84 5.17 10.21 -12.07
CA ALA A 84 5.58 11.31 -11.22
C ALA A 84 7.01 11.76 -11.57
N PRO A 85 7.24 13.03 -11.93
CA PRO A 85 8.56 13.49 -12.35
C PRO A 85 9.59 13.36 -11.22
N HIS A 86 10.86 13.19 -11.58
CA HIS A 86 11.95 13.33 -10.62
C HIS A 86 11.80 14.63 -9.79
N GLY A 87 11.89 14.50 -8.46
CA GLY A 87 11.71 15.60 -7.53
C GLY A 87 10.28 15.78 -7.02
N ALA A 88 9.27 15.14 -7.62
CA ALA A 88 7.89 15.23 -7.15
C ALA A 88 7.76 14.84 -5.68
N LYS A 89 6.93 15.58 -4.94
CA LYS A 89 6.60 15.29 -3.55
C LYS A 89 5.46 14.29 -3.51
N VAL A 90 5.55 13.35 -2.59
CA VAL A 90 4.54 12.29 -2.46
C VAL A 90 4.22 12.05 -1.01
N LYS A 91 2.96 11.71 -0.76
CA LYS A 91 2.42 11.35 0.53
C LYS A 91 1.82 9.95 0.44
N TYR A 92 2.25 9.05 1.31
CA TYR A 92 1.77 7.67 1.38
C TYR A 92 1.19 7.36 2.75
N ARG A 93 0.15 6.50 2.76
CA ARG A 93 -0.24 5.75 3.95
C ARG A 93 0.44 4.39 3.91
N TYR A 94 1.15 4.06 4.99
CA TYR A 94 1.72 2.76 5.22
C TYR A 94 1.01 2.11 6.41
N THR A 95 0.46 0.93 6.20
CA THR A 95 -0.13 0.13 7.28
C THR A 95 0.52 -1.25 7.36
N GLU A 96 0.61 -1.77 8.58
CA GLU A 96 0.96 -3.16 8.86
C GLU A 96 -0.11 -3.75 9.80
N ASP A 97 -0.67 -4.91 9.44
CA ASP A 97 -1.64 -5.61 10.28
C ASP A 97 -0.97 -6.60 11.25
N VAL A 98 -1.77 -7.22 12.11
CA VAL A 98 -1.32 -8.24 13.07
C VAL A 98 -0.68 -9.47 12.41
N GLU A 99 -0.99 -9.75 11.14
CA GLU A 99 -0.38 -10.84 10.36
C GLU A 99 0.94 -10.39 9.69
N GLY A 100 1.35 -9.13 9.90
CA GLY A 100 2.54 -8.54 9.30
C GLY A 100 2.36 -8.16 7.83
N LYS A 101 1.13 -8.16 7.31
CA LYS A 101 0.85 -7.75 5.95
C LYS A 101 0.99 -6.24 5.84
N ARG A 102 1.83 -5.82 4.89
CA ARG A 102 2.14 -4.41 4.64
C ARG A 102 1.33 -3.88 3.47
N GLN A 103 0.75 -2.70 3.61
CA GLN A 103 0.03 -2.03 2.53
C GLN A 103 0.57 -0.61 2.35
N TRP A 104 0.68 -0.20 1.10
CA TRP A 104 1.11 1.13 0.69
C TRP A 104 -0.01 1.75 -0.14
N ARG A 105 -0.45 2.96 0.23
CA ARG A 105 -1.46 3.70 -0.52
C ARG A 105 -0.98 5.11 -0.78
N LEU A 106 -0.98 5.55 -2.03
CA LEU A 106 -0.72 6.94 -2.37
C LEU A 106 -1.90 7.80 -1.86
N ILE A 107 -1.61 8.82 -1.07
CA ILE A 107 -2.59 9.81 -0.58
C ILE A 107 -2.56 11.05 -1.47
N ASP A 108 -1.37 11.58 -1.72
CA ASP A 108 -1.18 12.80 -2.49
C ASP A 108 0.11 12.73 -3.31
N ARG A 109 0.09 13.39 -4.46
CA ARG A 109 1.25 13.62 -5.32
C ARG A 109 1.22 15.07 -5.77
N SER A 110 2.29 15.78 -5.45
CA SER A 110 2.48 17.16 -5.86
C SER A 110 3.67 17.24 -6.82
N ASP A 111 3.36 17.53 -8.08
CA ASP A 111 4.36 17.73 -9.12
C ASP A 111 4.79 19.20 -9.06
N GLU A 112 6.04 19.49 -8.65
CA GLU A 112 6.59 20.86 -8.61
C GLU A 112 6.74 21.49 -10.02
N ARG A 113 6.18 20.87 -11.07
CA ARG A 113 6.32 21.23 -12.48
C ARG A 113 5.07 21.91 -13.09
N ARG A 114 4.18 22.47 -12.27
CA ARG A 114 3.16 23.43 -12.71
C ARG A 114 3.61 24.86 -12.44
N LEU A 115 4.49 25.38 -13.30
CA LEU A 115 4.62 26.79 -13.63
C LEU A 115 4.96 26.90 -15.12
#